data_AF-A0A9E4HMQ9-F1
#
_entry.id   AF-A0A9E4HMQ9-F1
#
_cell.length_a   1.000
_cell.length_b   1.000
_cell.length_c   1.000
_cell.angle_alpha   90.00
_cell.angle_beta   90.00
_cell.angle_gamma   90.00
#
_symmetry.space_group_name_H-M   'P 1'
#
loop_
_entity.id
_entity.type
_entity.pdbx_description
1 polymer ?
#
loop_
_entity_poly.entity_id
_entity_poly.type
_entity_poly.pdbx_seq_one_letter_code
_entity_poly.pdbx_strand_id
1 'polypeptide(L)'
;MSRKLVERVSRVVDRRAGRRGFLRSSAMAATAMAVAPVAYAIRPTTAEAAIVLCKGHECHPSALCCDPYSEFCCKLTGENLCPPRTIVAGWWKVDGSGFCDLKGPSPRYYLDCNFSCHESCRCRSSGFCDRSCTPSRCQCHGGCDTRKSECTWFRYGQCNQGVCVGPLMCRIVTCVPPWTWDPACARSPVLSDPGTRWHDRPCLHDDFNDVPPKAYYAEAVKWMADEGITTGLKSDLFGPDEGVTRAQFATFLWRYQGRPEAGPSNEFDDVEAGAYYSQAVAWMVEQRITSGRAPGRFDPNSGVSRAQSIVFLHRLAGRPRGSARIDFSDVGPDDWYRDALAWTLEHNIAWWAEHSTFNADEPATRAEVAALLHGYHLRSSTSPSAVAP
;
A
#
# COMPACT_ATOMS: atom_id res chain seq x y z
N MET A 1 -36.51 7.17 28.37
CA MET A 1 -35.29 7.63 29.08
C MET A 1 -34.63 8.71 28.24
N SER A 2 -34.51 9.92 28.80
CA SER A 2 -34.38 11.17 28.04
C SER A 2 -32.99 11.39 27.42
N ARG A 3 -32.98 11.93 26.19
CA ARG A 3 -31.84 12.45 25.41
C ARG A 3 -30.84 13.28 26.24
N LYS A 4 -31.31 13.90 27.34
CA LYS A 4 -30.49 14.62 28.33
C LYS A 4 -29.52 13.73 29.12
N LEU A 5 -29.84 12.46 29.34
CA LEU A 5 -28.97 11.49 30.01
C LEU A 5 -27.84 11.07 29.08
N VAL A 6 -28.16 10.81 27.81
CA VAL A 6 -27.19 10.47 26.76
C VAL A 6 -26.21 11.64 26.52
N GLU A 7 -26.70 12.89 26.47
CA GLU A 7 -25.84 14.07 26.31
C GLU A 7 -24.98 14.39 27.55
N ARG A 8 -25.44 14.05 28.77
CA ARG A 8 -24.63 14.19 29.99
C ARG A 8 -23.56 13.11 30.07
N VAL A 9 -23.90 11.87 29.68
CA VAL A 9 -22.94 10.77 29.62
C VAL A 9 -21.91 11.00 28.50
N SER A 10 -22.33 11.45 27.31
CA SER A 10 -21.41 11.88 26.25
C SER A 10 -20.50 13.01 26.73
N ARG A 11 -21.01 14.06 27.37
CA ARG A 11 -20.15 15.15 27.89
C ARG A 11 -19.17 14.74 28.99
N VAL A 12 -19.50 13.73 29.79
CA VAL A 12 -18.59 13.18 30.82
C VAL A 12 -17.54 12.26 30.20
N VAL A 13 -17.90 11.52 29.15
CA VAL A 13 -17.00 10.66 28.38
C VAL A 13 -16.08 11.48 27.47
N ASP A 14 -16.61 12.50 26.77
CA ASP A 14 -15.88 13.44 25.91
C ASP A 14 -14.85 14.27 26.71
N ARG A 15 -15.10 14.50 28.01
CA ARG A 15 -14.13 15.15 28.91
C ARG A 15 -12.97 14.27 29.35
N ARG A 16 -13.05 12.94 29.18
CA ARG A 16 -12.01 11.99 29.60
C ARG A 16 -11.40 11.18 28.45
N ALA A 17 -12.06 11.11 27.30
CA ALA A 17 -11.55 10.48 26.10
C ALA A 17 -12.07 11.27 24.89
N GLY A 18 -11.18 11.91 24.12
CA GLY A 18 -11.58 12.60 22.90
C GLY A 18 -12.33 11.66 21.92
N ARG A 19 -13.01 12.23 20.91
CA ARG A 19 -13.83 11.50 19.92
C ARG A 19 -13.17 10.22 19.37
N ARG A 20 -11.84 10.24 19.17
CA ARG A 20 -11.02 9.08 18.75
C ARG A 20 -10.91 7.98 19.82
N GLY A 21 -10.82 8.36 21.09
CA GLY A 21 -10.82 7.44 22.24
C GLY A 21 -12.16 6.76 22.44
N PHE A 22 -13.26 7.50 22.31
CA PHE A 22 -14.62 6.94 22.36
C PHE A 22 -14.83 5.89 21.26
N LEU A 23 -14.52 6.24 20.00
CA LEU A 23 -14.66 5.33 18.86
C LEU A 23 -13.80 4.06 19.01
N ARG A 24 -12.57 4.18 19.51
CA ARG A 24 -11.69 3.03 19.79
C ARG A 24 -12.29 2.11 20.85
N SER A 25 -12.79 2.66 21.96
CA SER A 25 -13.41 1.89 23.04
C SER A 25 -14.70 1.19 22.59
N SER A 26 -15.54 1.87 21.81
CA SER A 26 -16.78 1.30 21.27
C SER A 26 -16.50 0.18 20.26
N ALA A 27 -15.52 0.36 19.37
CA ALA A 27 -15.11 -0.67 18.42
C ALA A 27 -14.57 -1.92 19.12
N MET A 28 -13.74 -1.75 20.16
CA MET A 28 -13.22 -2.87 20.95
C MET A 28 -14.34 -3.63 21.68
N ALA A 29 -15.31 -2.93 22.28
CA ALA A 29 -16.44 -3.58 22.95
C ALA A 29 -17.34 -4.36 21.96
N ALA A 30 -17.60 -3.80 20.78
CA ALA A 30 -18.37 -4.47 19.74
C ALA A 30 -17.66 -5.73 19.22
N THR A 31 -16.36 -5.63 18.96
CA THR A 31 -15.53 -6.78 18.57
C THR A 31 -15.54 -7.84 19.67
N ALA A 32 -15.36 -7.48 20.94
CA ALA A 32 -15.39 -8.42 22.06
C ALA A 32 -16.72 -9.19 22.16
N MET A 33 -17.86 -8.51 22.01
CA MET A 33 -19.16 -9.18 21.93
C MET A 33 -19.28 -10.09 20.70
N ALA A 34 -18.66 -9.75 19.58
CA ALA A 34 -18.74 -10.56 18.36
C ALA A 34 -17.88 -11.84 18.44
N VAL A 35 -16.64 -11.75 18.94
CA VAL A 35 -15.72 -12.91 18.99
C VAL A 35 -15.80 -13.73 20.27
N ALA A 36 -16.25 -13.15 21.38
CA ALA A 36 -16.32 -13.84 22.67
C ALA A 36 -17.52 -13.39 23.52
N PRO A 37 -18.77 -13.49 23.00
CA PRO A 37 -19.97 -12.92 23.62
C PRO A 37 -20.21 -13.38 25.05
N VAL A 38 -20.11 -14.71 25.27
CA VAL A 38 -20.34 -15.32 26.58
C VAL A 38 -19.24 -14.93 27.56
N ALA A 39 -17.97 -15.02 27.15
CA ALA A 39 -16.83 -14.70 28.02
C ALA A 39 -16.81 -13.21 28.42
N TYR A 40 -17.12 -12.31 27.49
CA TYR A 40 -17.21 -10.88 27.77
C TYR A 40 -18.41 -10.52 28.65
N ALA A 41 -19.52 -11.24 28.53
CA ALA A 41 -20.72 -11.00 29.35
C ALA A 41 -20.60 -11.53 30.79
N ILE A 42 -19.85 -12.62 31.02
CA ILE A 42 -19.80 -13.30 32.32
C ILE A 42 -18.52 -13.05 33.12
N ARG A 43 -17.45 -12.54 32.50
CA ARG A 43 -16.18 -12.24 33.19
C ARG A 43 -15.97 -10.74 33.30
N PRO A 44 -15.62 -10.22 34.49
CA PRO A 44 -15.26 -8.81 34.64
C PRO A 44 -13.85 -8.56 34.06
N THR A 45 -13.74 -8.51 32.73
CA THR A 45 -12.50 -8.19 32.01
C THR A 45 -12.72 -7.06 31.01
N THR A 46 -11.65 -6.41 30.56
CA THR A 46 -11.74 -5.38 29.51
C THR A 46 -12.16 -6.00 28.18
N ALA A 47 -12.76 -5.20 27.27
CA ALA A 47 -13.14 -5.67 25.93
C ALA A 47 -11.94 -6.22 25.15
N GLU A 48 -10.79 -5.58 25.29
CA GLU A 48 -9.51 -6.02 24.72
C GLU A 48 -9.09 -7.39 25.28
N ALA A 49 -9.20 -7.59 26.59
CA ALA A 49 -8.90 -8.86 27.25
C ALA A 49 -9.89 -10.00 26.90
N ALA A 50 -11.12 -9.68 26.50
CA ALA A 50 -12.09 -10.66 26.03
C ALA A 50 -11.83 -11.08 24.56
N ILE A 51 -11.23 -10.20 23.76
CA ILE A 51 -10.77 -10.51 22.39
C ILE A 51 -9.47 -11.32 22.44
N VAL A 52 -8.58 -11.04 23.39
CA VAL A 52 -7.27 -11.69 23.46
C VAL A 52 -7.35 -13.02 24.21
N LEU A 53 -7.49 -14.09 23.43
CA LEU A 53 -7.39 -15.44 23.93
C LEU A 53 -5.94 -15.79 24.26
N CYS A 54 -5.55 -15.62 25.54
CA CYS A 54 -4.40 -16.29 26.15
C CYS A 54 -4.67 -17.80 26.31
N LYS A 55 -4.98 -18.50 25.21
CA LYS A 55 -5.16 -19.97 25.22
C LYS A 55 -3.81 -20.62 25.55
N GLY A 56 -3.70 -21.25 26.72
CA GLY A 56 -2.55 -22.05 27.12
C GLY A 56 -1.57 -21.39 28.09
N HIS A 57 -1.87 -20.22 28.68
CA HIS A 57 -1.00 -19.55 29.65
C HIS A 57 -1.76 -19.17 30.93
N GLU A 58 -1.13 -19.34 32.10
CA GLU A 58 -1.68 -19.01 33.43
C GLU A 58 -1.69 -17.49 33.74
N CYS A 59 -1.90 -16.65 32.73
CA CYS A 59 -1.89 -15.19 32.89
C CYS A 59 -3.29 -14.60 32.92
N HIS A 60 -3.46 -13.56 33.74
CA HIS A 60 -4.69 -12.78 33.76
C HIS A 60 -4.94 -12.15 32.37
N PRO A 61 -6.19 -12.10 31.87
CA PRO A 61 -6.50 -11.55 30.54
C PRO A 61 -6.06 -10.09 30.31
N SER A 62 -5.90 -9.31 31.37
CA SER A 62 -5.39 -7.92 31.30
C SER A 62 -3.87 -7.80 31.50
N ALA A 63 -3.17 -8.92 31.63
CA ALA A 63 -1.72 -8.91 31.79
C ALA A 63 -1.03 -8.48 30.49
N LEU A 64 0.18 -7.93 30.59
CA LEU A 64 0.95 -7.49 29.42
C LEU A 64 1.26 -8.66 28.45
N CYS A 65 1.35 -9.89 28.96
CA CYS A 65 1.46 -11.07 28.11
C CYS A 65 0.20 -11.33 27.26
N CYS A 66 -0.96 -10.84 27.70
CA CYS A 66 -2.23 -10.99 27.00
C CYS A 66 -2.64 -9.71 26.26
N ASP A 67 -1.71 -8.78 26.04
CA ASP A 67 -1.94 -7.58 25.24
C ASP A 67 -1.87 -7.93 23.73
N PRO A 68 -2.80 -7.43 22.86
CA PRO A 68 -2.73 -7.67 21.41
C PRO A 68 -1.62 -6.85 20.74
N TYR A 69 -1.08 -5.86 21.44
CA TYR A 69 0.02 -5.03 20.98
C TYR A 69 1.37 -5.62 21.35
N SER A 70 2.33 -5.21 20.54
CA SER A 70 3.55 -5.95 20.30
C SER A 70 4.74 -5.01 20.60
N GLU A 71 4.71 -4.30 21.73
CA GLU A 71 5.83 -3.49 22.23
C GLU A 71 6.76 -4.38 23.06
N PHE A 72 7.48 -5.23 22.35
CA PHE A 72 8.09 -6.41 22.95
C PHE A 72 9.37 -6.08 23.70
N CYS A 73 9.38 -6.40 25.01
CA CYS A 73 10.49 -6.62 25.94
C CYS A 73 11.62 -5.60 26.10
N CYS A 74 11.76 -4.60 25.24
CA CYS A 74 12.89 -3.71 25.31
C CYS A 74 12.56 -2.50 26.21
N LYS A 75 13.09 -2.52 27.43
CA LYS A 75 13.16 -1.32 28.29
C LYS A 75 14.08 -0.35 27.55
N LEU A 76 13.60 0.86 27.27
CA LEU A 76 14.37 1.95 26.65
C LEU A 76 15.52 2.35 27.60
N THR A 77 16.56 1.53 27.60
CA THR A 77 17.69 1.56 28.55
C THR A 77 18.88 2.29 27.95
N GLY A 78 18.71 2.90 26.77
CA GLY A 78 19.74 3.66 26.06
C GLY A 78 20.43 2.88 24.94
N GLU A 79 20.19 1.57 24.81
CA GLU A 79 20.73 0.76 23.72
C GLU A 79 19.65 0.51 22.66
N ASN A 80 19.73 1.23 21.54
CA ASN A 80 18.84 1.05 20.38
C ASN A 80 19.35 -0.09 19.48
N LEU A 81 19.60 -1.28 20.05
CA LEU A 81 20.20 -2.40 19.32
C LEU A 81 19.36 -3.67 19.44
N CYS A 82 19.26 -4.41 18.33
CA CYS A 82 18.58 -5.70 18.33
C CYS A 82 19.38 -6.74 19.15
N PRO A 83 18.70 -7.62 19.90
CA PRO A 83 19.37 -8.67 20.69
C PRO A 83 20.24 -9.60 19.83
N PRO A 84 21.26 -10.27 20.39
CA PRO A 84 22.03 -11.28 19.68
C PRO A 84 21.15 -12.36 19.05
N ARG A 85 21.57 -12.91 17.90
CA ARG A 85 20.82 -13.90 17.09
C ARG A 85 19.50 -13.38 16.50
N THR A 86 19.39 -12.06 16.36
CA THR A 86 18.32 -11.42 15.61
C THR A 86 18.88 -10.56 14.48
N ILE A 87 18.01 -10.26 13.54
CA ILE A 87 18.27 -9.38 12.40
C ILE A 87 17.16 -8.31 12.35
N VAL A 88 17.50 -7.11 11.92
CA VAL A 88 16.50 -6.09 11.62
C VAL A 88 15.77 -6.50 10.34
N ALA A 89 14.47 -6.81 10.45
CA ALA A 89 13.67 -7.34 9.35
C ALA A 89 12.35 -6.59 9.12
N GLY A 90 12.20 -5.44 9.76
CA GLY A 90 11.12 -4.51 9.50
C GLY A 90 11.34 -3.21 10.24
N TRP A 91 11.07 -2.09 9.60
CA TRP A 91 11.07 -0.80 10.29
C TRP A 91 10.15 0.19 9.60
N TRP A 92 9.65 1.17 10.35
CA TRP A 92 8.89 2.27 9.79
C TRP A 92 9.07 3.56 10.58
N LYS A 93 9.00 4.68 9.86
CA LYS A 93 9.03 6.04 10.42
C LYS A 93 7.61 6.44 10.84
N VAL A 94 7.48 7.00 12.03
CA VAL A 94 6.31 7.74 12.48
C VAL A 94 6.74 9.18 12.70
N ASP A 95 6.25 10.05 11.83
CA ASP A 95 6.57 11.48 11.88
C ASP A 95 5.69 12.23 12.91
N GLY A 96 6.22 13.30 13.49
CA GLY A 96 5.47 14.19 14.39
C GLY A 96 5.13 13.61 15.78
N SER A 97 5.90 12.66 16.29
CA SER A 97 5.69 12.16 17.67
C SER A 97 6.45 13.00 18.70
N GLY A 98 5.78 13.43 19.77
CA GLY A 98 6.45 14.11 20.90
C GLY A 98 7.31 13.19 21.78
N PHE A 99 7.49 11.92 21.40
CA PHE A 99 8.29 10.95 22.14
C PHE A 99 9.79 11.11 21.89
N CYS A 100 10.13 11.50 20.66
CA CYS A 100 11.49 11.78 20.23
C CYS A 100 11.63 13.29 20.13
N ASP A 101 11.87 13.96 21.26
CA ASP A 101 11.90 15.42 21.31
C ASP A 101 13.13 15.91 22.09
N LEU A 102 14.31 15.71 21.48
CA LEU A 102 15.56 16.19 22.06
C LEU A 102 15.86 17.65 21.67
N LYS A 103 15.30 18.16 20.54
CA LYS A 103 15.46 19.55 20.04
C LYS A 103 14.33 20.02 19.09
N GLY A 104 13.12 19.47 19.16
CA GLY A 104 12.03 19.68 18.20
C GLY A 104 11.47 18.35 17.68
N PRO A 105 10.32 18.36 16.97
CA PRO A 105 9.63 17.14 16.55
C PRO A 105 10.58 16.28 15.71
N SER A 106 11.10 15.22 16.33
CA SER A 106 12.02 14.30 15.68
C SER A 106 11.26 13.03 15.30
N PRO A 107 11.64 12.40 14.18
CA PRO A 107 10.98 11.18 13.74
C PRO A 107 11.23 10.05 14.74
N ARG A 108 10.19 9.28 15.00
CA ARG A 108 10.28 8.05 15.77
C ARG A 108 10.27 6.87 14.81
N TYR A 109 11.13 5.89 15.04
CA TYR A 109 11.17 4.66 14.26
C TYR A 109 10.78 3.48 15.13
N TYR A 110 9.95 2.61 14.57
CA TYR A 110 9.71 1.27 15.11
C TYR A 110 10.56 0.29 14.31
N LEU A 111 11.31 -0.58 14.99
CA LEU A 111 12.09 -1.64 14.36
C LEU A 111 11.70 -3.00 14.91
N ASP A 112 11.63 -3.98 14.02
CA ASP A 112 11.38 -5.38 14.30
C ASP A 112 12.68 -6.17 14.22
N CYS A 113 13.07 -6.74 15.35
CA CYS A 113 14.19 -7.66 15.48
C CYS A 113 13.64 -9.09 15.36
N ASN A 114 13.85 -9.70 14.21
CA ASN A 114 13.39 -11.07 13.94
C ASN A 114 14.51 -12.05 14.23
N PHE A 115 14.18 -13.25 14.70
CA PHE A 115 15.18 -14.32 14.82
C PHE A 115 15.88 -14.58 13.48
N SER A 116 17.20 -14.70 13.51
CA SER A 116 17.96 -15.23 12.37
C SER A 116 17.69 -16.74 12.25
N CYS A 117 17.35 -17.22 11.06
CA CYS A 117 17.23 -18.67 10.83
C CYS A 117 18.57 -19.38 11.07
N HIS A 118 18.52 -20.67 11.44
CA HIS A 118 19.73 -21.50 11.50
C HIS A 118 20.35 -21.70 10.10
N GLU A 119 21.68 -21.72 9.99
CA GLU A 119 22.42 -21.76 8.72
C GLU A 119 22.11 -22.99 7.85
N SER A 120 21.72 -24.10 8.46
CA SER A 120 21.39 -25.35 7.76
C SER A 120 19.95 -25.42 7.22
N CYS A 121 19.11 -24.41 7.51
CA CYS A 121 17.71 -24.41 7.12
C CYS A 121 17.47 -23.53 5.89
N ARG A 122 16.82 -24.11 4.87
CA ARG A 122 16.40 -23.37 3.67
C ARG A 122 15.15 -22.54 3.95
N CYS A 123 15.10 -21.34 3.38
CA CYS A 123 13.92 -20.50 3.42
C CYS A 123 12.80 -21.09 2.56
N ARG A 124 11.56 -21.10 3.06
CA ARG A 124 10.39 -21.44 2.22
C ARG A 124 10.18 -20.33 1.18
N SER A 125 9.41 -20.60 0.13
CA SER A 125 9.01 -19.59 -0.88
C SER A 125 8.37 -18.34 -0.28
N SER A 126 7.88 -18.41 0.96
CA SER A 126 7.31 -17.31 1.72
C SER A 126 8.34 -16.36 2.36
N GLY A 127 9.64 -16.65 2.32
CA GLY A 127 10.69 -15.82 2.95
C GLY A 127 10.75 -15.90 4.48
N PHE A 128 10.10 -16.90 5.09
CA PHE A 128 10.11 -17.16 6.53
C PHE A 128 10.83 -18.47 6.85
N CYS A 129 11.53 -18.53 7.99
CA CYS A 129 12.06 -19.79 8.49
C CYS A 129 10.93 -20.79 8.74
N ASP A 130 11.20 -22.08 8.54
CA ASP A 130 10.35 -23.11 9.12
C ASP A 130 10.32 -22.98 10.66
N ARG A 131 9.19 -23.30 11.29
CA ARG A 131 9.07 -23.25 12.76
C ARG A 131 10.06 -24.18 13.47
N SER A 132 10.45 -25.28 12.83
CA SER A 132 11.48 -26.21 13.34
C SER A 132 12.89 -25.62 13.28
N CYS A 133 13.11 -24.59 12.46
CA CYS A 133 14.40 -23.93 12.24
C CYS A 133 14.62 -22.72 13.14
N THR A 134 13.67 -22.44 14.02
CA THR A 134 13.73 -21.41 15.04
C THR A 134 13.58 -22.08 16.40
N PRO A 135 14.41 -21.75 17.41
CA PRO A 135 14.27 -22.33 18.76
C PRO A 135 13.00 -21.86 19.49
N SER A 136 12.14 -21.12 18.79
CA SER A 136 11.16 -20.22 19.35
C SER A 136 9.84 -20.92 19.70
N ARG A 137 9.26 -20.57 20.83
CA ARG A 137 7.90 -20.95 21.22
C ARG A 137 7.19 -19.68 21.67
N CYS A 138 6.03 -19.39 21.08
CA CYS A 138 5.19 -18.29 21.51
C CYS A 138 4.97 -18.35 23.04
N GLN A 139 5.57 -17.41 23.79
CA GLN A 139 5.62 -17.50 25.25
C GLN A 139 5.79 -16.12 25.91
N CYS A 140 5.37 -16.01 27.18
CA CYS A 140 5.66 -14.87 28.04
C CYS A 140 7.07 -15.04 28.63
N HIS A 141 8.04 -14.18 28.27
CA HIS A 141 9.39 -14.27 28.84
C HIS A 141 9.48 -13.57 30.19
N GLY A 142 9.50 -14.33 31.29
CA GLY A 142 9.63 -13.74 32.63
C GLY A 142 8.30 -13.39 33.30
N GLY A 143 7.19 -14.00 32.85
CA GLY A 143 5.90 -13.94 33.52
C GLY A 143 4.90 -12.97 32.87
N CYS A 144 3.76 -12.77 33.53
CA CYS A 144 2.60 -12.11 32.93
C CYS A 144 2.77 -10.60 32.70
N ASP A 145 3.74 -9.97 33.35
CA ASP A 145 4.09 -8.55 33.16
C ASP A 145 4.99 -8.30 31.95
N THR A 146 5.32 -9.34 31.19
CA THR A 146 6.10 -9.24 29.95
C THR A 146 5.22 -9.53 28.76
N ARG A 147 5.48 -8.85 27.64
CA ARG A 147 4.75 -9.14 26.40
C ARG A 147 5.21 -10.47 25.83
N LYS A 148 4.30 -11.18 25.15
CA LYS A 148 4.64 -12.40 24.40
C LYS A 148 5.63 -12.09 23.31
N SER A 149 6.78 -12.74 23.22
CA SER A 149 7.59 -12.70 21.99
C SER A 149 7.35 -13.98 21.18
N GLU A 150 7.89 -14.04 19.97
CA GLU A 150 7.95 -15.28 19.19
C GLU A 150 6.59 -15.82 18.69
N CYS A 151 5.52 -15.03 18.83
CA CYS A 151 4.17 -15.41 18.40
C CYS A 151 3.82 -14.94 16.98
N THR A 152 4.52 -13.91 16.50
CA THR A 152 4.19 -13.23 15.26
C THR A 152 5.36 -13.31 14.30
N TRP A 153 5.08 -13.79 13.10
CA TRP A 153 5.99 -13.66 11.96
C TRP A 153 5.52 -12.44 11.21
N PHE A 154 6.37 -11.42 11.19
CA PHE A 154 6.03 -10.14 10.60
C PHE A 154 7.25 -9.62 9.84
N ARG A 155 7.03 -9.05 8.65
CA ARG A 155 8.03 -8.39 7.84
C ARG A 155 7.43 -7.13 7.25
N TYR A 156 8.10 -6.00 7.41
CA TYR A 156 7.68 -4.75 6.75
C TYR A 156 8.19 -4.74 5.30
N GLY A 157 7.28 -4.49 4.36
CA GLY A 157 7.60 -4.37 2.94
C GLY A 157 7.78 -5.72 2.23
N GLN A 158 7.19 -5.84 1.03
CA GLN A 158 7.33 -7.05 0.22
C GLN A 158 8.74 -7.20 -0.39
N CYS A 159 9.61 -6.18 -0.33
CA CYS A 159 10.82 -6.10 -1.14
C CYS A 159 12.10 -6.76 -0.61
N ASN A 160 12.11 -7.37 0.58
CA ASN A 160 13.32 -7.99 1.15
C ASN A 160 13.18 -9.51 1.30
N GLN A 161 12.81 -10.22 0.21
CA GLN A 161 12.68 -11.68 0.19
C GLN A 161 14.02 -12.44 0.21
N GLY A 162 15.13 -11.76 -0.03
CA GLY A 162 16.47 -12.36 0.05
C GLY A 162 16.95 -12.63 1.49
N VAL A 163 16.25 -12.07 2.49
CA VAL A 163 16.58 -12.28 3.91
C VAL A 163 15.55 -13.23 4.52
N CYS A 164 16.03 -14.39 4.99
CA CYS A 164 15.19 -15.36 5.66
C CYS A 164 14.95 -14.94 7.11
N VAL A 165 13.68 -14.71 7.48
CA VAL A 165 13.34 -14.12 8.78
C VAL A 165 12.52 -15.09 9.65
N GLY A 166 12.87 -15.18 10.92
CA GLY A 166 12.13 -15.91 11.95
C GLY A 166 10.99 -15.07 12.53
N PRO A 167 10.35 -15.55 13.62
CA PRO A 167 9.38 -14.74 14.33
C PRO A 167 10.04 -13.53 14.97
N LEU A 168 9.22 -12.52 15.26
CA LEU A 168 9.63 -11.29 15.90
C LEU A 168 9.99 -11.56 17.36
N MET A 169 11.21 -11.22 17.74
CA MET A 169 11.76 -11.39 19.10
C MET A 169 11.60 -10.12 19.94
N CYS A 170 12.05 -8.97 19.43
CA CYS A 170 11.82 -7.65 20.06
C CYS A 170 11.35 -6.63 19.01
N ARG A 171 10.53 -5.67 19.44
CA ARG A 171 10.25 -4.44 18.70
C ARG A 171 10.86 -3.26 19.47
N ILE A 172 11.74 -2.52 18.81
CA ILE A 172 12.46 -1.39 19.39
C ILE A 172 11.83 -0.09 18.91
N VAL A 173 11.72 0.89 19.81
CA VAL A 173 11.39 2.27 19.48
C VAL A 173 12.66 3.10 19.58
N THR A 174 13.06 3.74 18.49
CA THR A 174 14.28 4.55 18.44
C THR A 174 14.02 5.89 17.78
N CYS A 175 14.76 6.91 18.22
CA CYS A 175 14.79 8.23 17.59
C CYS A 175 15.95 8.35 16.58
N VAL A 176 16.76 7.30 16.44
CA VAL A 176 17.91 7.23 15.54
C VAL A 176 17.55 6.33 14.35
N PRO A 177 17.78 6.77 13.11
CA PRO A 177 17.42 5.96 11.95
C PRO A 177 18.14 4.59 11.93
N PRO A 178 17.44 3.50 11.54
CA PRO A 178 17.99 2.12 11.54
C PRO A 178 19.34 1.95 10.82
N TRP A 179 19.50 2.62 9.68
CA TRP A 179 20.67 2.49 8.82
C TRP A 179 21.95 3.12 9.39
N THR A 180 21.87 3.90 10.47
CA THR A 180 23.08 4.50 11.06
C THR A 180 23.84 3.52 11.95
N TRP A 181 23.26 2.38 12.30
CA TRP A 181 23.85 1.39 13.22
C TRP A 181 23.81 -0.04 12.69
N ASP A 182 22.91 -0.35 11.74
CA ASP A 182 22.94 -1.62 11.00
C ASP A 182 23.29 -1.40 9.52
N PRO A 183 24.53 -1.73 9.08
CA PRO A 183 24.94 -1.63 7.68
C PRO A 183 24.21 -2.57 6.73
N ALA A 184 23.50 -3.59 7.23
CA ALA A 184 22.61 -4.42 6.40
C ALA A 184 21.36 -3.63 5.98
N CYS A 185 20.88 -2.73 6.85
CA CYS A 185 19.86 -1.75 6.49
C CYS A 185 20.41 -0.75 5.46
N ALA A 186 21.69 -0.40 5.53
CA ALA A 186 22.38 0.52 4.61
C ALA A 186 22.60 -0.04 3.19
N ARG A 187 22.60 -1.37 3.03
CA ARG A 187 22.94 -2.09 1.79
C ARG A 187 21.73 -2.66 1.05
N SER A 188 20.52 -2.54 1.61
CA SER A 188 19.30 -2.75 0.83
C SER A 188 19.21 -1.60 -0.19
N PRO A 189 18.97 -1.86 -1.50
CA PRO A 189 19.06 -0.86 -2.57
C PRO A 189 17.99 0.26 -2.51
N VAL A 190 17.37 0.50 -1.36
CA VAL A 190 16.27 1.44 -1.18
C VAL A 190 16.39 2.13 0.19
N LEU A 191 17.06 3.28 0.23
CA LEU A 191 17.19 4.09 1.46
C LEU A 191 16.78 5.54 1.25
N SER A 192 15.50 5.68 0.97
CA SER A 192 14.51 6.46 1.70
C SER A 192 13.30 6.30 0.81
N ASP A 193 12.31 5.55 1.27
CA ASP A 193 11.15 5.23 0.44
C ASP A 193 9.98 6.12 0.87
N PRO A 194 9.79 7.29 0.24
CA PRO A 194 8.58 8.08 0.44
C PRO A 194 7.32 7.32 -0.05
N GLY A 195 7.47 6.22 -0.79
CA GLY A 195 6.42 5.35 -1.31
C GLY A 195 5.92 4.27 -0.34
N THR A 196 6.72 3.81 0.65
CA THR A 196 6.22 2.85 1.65
C THR A 196 5.18 3.44 2.60
N ARG A 197 4.94 4.77 2.54
CA ARG A 197 3.78 5.39 3.18
C ARG A 197 2.45 4.77 2.74
N TRP A 198 2.40 4.16 1.55
CA TRP A 198 1.18 3.60 0.96
C TRP A 198 1.12 2.06 0.89
N HIS A 199 2.12 1.36 1.44
CA HIS A 199 2.17 -0.12 1.49
C HIS A 199 2.06 -0.82 0.11
N ASP A 200 2.52 -0.19 -0.97
CA ASP A 200 2.20 -0.61 -2.35
C ASP A 200 3.40 -0.89 -3.26
N ARG A 201 4.59 -1.21 -2.73
CA ARG A 201 5.74 -1.57 -3.58
C ARG A 201 5.83 -3.10 -3.78
N PRO A 202 5.93 -3.61 -5.03
CA PRO A 202 6.16 -5.03 -5.26
C PRO A 202 7.59 -5.41 -4.86
N CYS A 203 7.86 -6.70 -4.68
CA CYS A 203 9.22 -7.18 -4.45
C CYS A 203 10.15 -6.74 -5.59
N LEU A 204 11.42 -6.47 -5.32
CA LEU A 204 12.47 -6.52 -6.34
C LEU A 204 12.59 -7.98 -6.80
N HIS A 205 11.66 -8.40 -7.65
CA HIS A 205 11.84 -9.53 -8.56
C HIS A 205 12.05 -8.92 -9.92
N ASP A 206 13.06 -9.42 -10.62
CA ASP A 206 13.48 -8.83 -11.88
C ASP A 206 12.45 -9.02 -13.00
N ASP A 207 11.47 -9.93 -12.85
CA ASP A 207 10.47 -10.28 -13.86
C ASP A 207 9.16 -10.90 -13.29
N PHE A 208 8.05 -10.79 -14.04
CA PHE A 208 6.79 -11.51 -13.78
C PHE A 208 6.75 -12.84 -14.54
N ASN A 209 6.31 -13.92 -13.90
CA ASN A 209 6.34 -15.27 -14.48
C ASN A 209 5.39 -15.45 -15.68
N ASP A 210 4.36 -14.62 -15.76
CA ASP A 210 3.35 -14.60 -16.82
C ASP A 210 3.61 -13.53 -17.89
N VAL A 211 4.83 -12.99 -17.94
CA VAL A 211 5.27 -12.05 -18.98
C VAL A 211 6.39 -12.70 -19.81
N PRO A 212 6.07 -13.27 -20.98
CA PRO A 212 7.08 -13.85 -21.85
C PRO A 212 8.09 -12.78 -22.30
N PRO A 213 9.42 -13.04 -22.29
CA PRO A 213 10.43 -12.02 -22.62
C PRO A 213 10.32 -11.40 -24.01
N LYS A 214 9.62 -12.05 -24.94
CA LYS A 214 9.39 -11.57 -26.32
C LYS A 214 7.98 -11.02 -26.54
N ALA A 215 7.16 -10.91 -25.50
CA ALA A 215 5.84 -10.29 -25.62
C ALA A 215 6.00 -8.80 -25.94
N TYR A 216 5.09 -8.25 -26.75
CA TYR A 216 5.15 -6.84 -27.18
C TYR A 216 5.12 -5.85 -26.00
N TYR A 217 4.57 -6.27 -24.87
CA TYR A 217 4.45 -5.49 -23.64
C TYR A 217 5.56 -5.78 -22.62
N ALA A 218 6.49 -6.72 -22.87
CA ALA A 218 7.45 -7.16 -21.87
C ALA A 218 8.34 -6.02 -21.37
N GLU A 219 8.90 -5.21 -22.28
CA GLU A 219 9.71 -4.04 -21.94
C GLU A 219 8.89 -2.99 -21.19
N ALA A 220 7.65 -2.74 -21.63
CA ALA A 220 6.75 -1.79 -20.97
C ALA A 220 6.42 -2.21 -19.54
N VAL A 221 6.15 -3.50 -19.31
CA VAL A 221 5.87 -4.04 -17.99
C VAL A 221 7.10 -3.94 -17.08
N LYS A 222 8.29 -4.28 -17.62
CA LYS A 222 9.54 -4.13 -16.89
C LYS A 222 9.77 -2.68 -16.46
N TRP A 223 9.66 -1.74 -17.40
CA TRP A 223 9.76 -0.31 -17.12
C TRP A 223 8.75 0.14 -16.05
N MET A 224 7.48 -0.24 -16.17
CA MET A 224 6.48 0.12 -15.16
C MET A 224 6.79 -0.44 -13.77
N ALA A 225 7.39 -1.63 -13.69
CA ALA A 225 7.79 -2.23 -12.43
C ALA A 225 9.00 -1.51 -11.83
N ASP A 226 10.02 -1.23 -12.65
CA ASP A 226 11.25 -0.54 -12.26
C ASP A 226 10.95 0.89 -11.75
N GLU A 227 10.04 1.61 -12.42
CA GLU A 227 9.57 2.95 -12.02
C GLU A 227 8.52 2.93 -10.89
N GLY A 228 8.12 1.74 -10.41
CA GLY A 228 7.13 1.61 -9.33
C GLY A 228 5.72 2.10 -9.69
N ILE A 229 5.38 2.07 -10.98
CA ILE A 229 4.06 2.40 -11.54
C ILE A 229 3.11 1.23 -11.32
N THR A 230 3.57 -0.01 -11.55
CA THR A 230 2.80 -1.24 -11.32
C THR A 230 3.42 -2.12 -10.25
N THR A 231 2.56 -2.90 -9.61
CA THR A 231 2.93 -3.94 -8.63
C THR A 231 2.67 -5.36 -9.12
N GLY A 232 2.10 -5.51 -10.32
CA GLY A 232 1.40 -6.74 -10.70
C GLY A 232 0.12 -6.96 -9.88
N LEU A 233 -0.51 -8.11 -10.11
CA LEU A 233 -1.67 -8.61 -9.35
C LEU A 233 -1.22 -9.31 -8.06
N LYS A 234 -0.07 -9.98 -8.12
CA LYS A 234 0.62 -10.66 -7.01
C LYS A 234 2.13 -10.48 -7.20
N SER A 235 2.92 -10.97 -6.25
CA SER A 235 4.38 -10.82 -6.26
C SER A 235 5.09 -11.33 -7.51
N ASP A 236 4.48 -12.25 -8.26
CA ASP A 236 5.05 -12.95 -9.41
C ASP A 236 4.14 -12.97 -10.65
N LEU A 237 2.99 -12.30 -10.60
CA LEU A 237 2.01 -12.26 -11.69
C LEU A 237 1.64 -10.82 -12.07
N PHE A 238 1.79 -10.50 -13.35
CA PHE A 238 1.35 -9.24 -13.93
C PHE A 238 -0.13 -9.28 -14.35
N GLY A 239 -0.61 -10.41 -14.86
CA GLY A 239 -1.94 -10.60 -15.46
C GLY A 239 -2.14 -9.81 -16.75
N PRO A 240 -1.35 -10.05 -17.81
CA PRO A 240 -1.36 -9.22 -19.02
C PRO A 240 -2.72 -9.11 -19.70
N ASP A 241 -3.52 -10.18 -19.70
CA ASP A 241 -4.82 -10.25 -20.37
C ASP A 241 -5.99 -9.77 -19.48
N GLU A 242 -5.72 -9.44 -18.21
CA GLU A 242 -6.75 -8.99 -17.27
C GLU A 242 -7.18 -7.56 -17.61
N GLY A 243 -8.47 -7.28 -17.47
CA GLY A 243 -9.02 -5.93 -17.65
C GLY A 243 -8.54 -4.97 -16.57
N VAL A 244 -8.21 -3.73 -16.96
CA VAL A 244 -7.84 -2.67 -16.02
C VAL A 244 -9.07 -1.92 -15.55
N THR A 245 -9.24 -1.76 -14.25
CA THR A 245 -10.33 -0.91 -13.74
C THR A 245 -9.97 0.58 -13.85
N ARG A 246 -10.97 1.45 -13.86
CA ARG A 246 -10.74 2.91 -13.87
C ARG A 246 -9.91 3.38 -12.67
N ALA A 247 -10.11 2.79 -11.49
CA ALA A 247 -9.27 3.06 -10.32
C ALA A 247 -7.82 2.64 -10.51
N GLN A 248 -7.57 1.47 -11.10
CA GLN A 248 -6.22 0.99 -11.39
C GLN A 248 -5.52 1.90 -12.40
N PHE A 249 -6.21 2.28 -13.48
CA PHE A 249 -5.66 3.18 -14.50
C PHE A 249 -5.32 4.55 -13.89
N ALA A 250 -6.21 5.11 -13.07
CA ALA A 250 -5.96 6.35 -12.34
C ALA A 250 -4.71 6.25 -11.46
N THR A 251 -4.57 5.13 -10.74
CA THR A 251 -3.42 4.85 -9.88
C THR A 251 -2.12 4.77 -10.68
N PHE A 252 -2.13 4.15 -11.87
CA PHE A 252 -0.96 4.11 -12.74
C PHE A 252 -0.53 5.49 -13.20
N LEU A 253 -1.46 6.33 -13.68
CA LEU A 253 -1.14 7.70 -14.09
C LEU A 253 -0.59 8.54 -12.92
N TRP A 254 -1.22 8.43 -11.76
CA TRP A 254 -0.78 9.16 -10.56
C TRP A 254 0.62 8.74 -10.10
N ARG A 255 0.92 7.43 -10.13
CA ARG A 255 2.27 6.93 -9.82
C ARG A 255 3.29 7.36 -10.87
N TYR A 256 2.94 7.30 -12.15
CA TYR A 256 3.77 7.78 -13.25
C TYR A 256 4.13 9.27 -13.10
N GLN A 257 3.23 10.10 -12.56
CA GLN A 257 3.48 11.51 -12.27
C GLN A 257 4.20 11.77 -10.94
N GLY A 258 4.73 10.73 -10.29
CA GLY A 258 5.49 10.88 -9.05
C GLY A 258 4.63 11.00 -7.78
N ARG A 259 3.38 10.54 -7.83
CA ARG A 259 2.44 10.51 -6.69
C ARG A 259 2.19 11.89 -6.05
N PRO A 260 1.87 12.93 -6.85
CA PRO A 260 1.61 14.28 -6.35
C PRO A 260 0.47 14.26 -5.33
N GLU A 261 0.59 15.08 -4.29
CA GLU A 261 -0.47 15.20 -3.29
C GLU A 261 -1.67 15.93 -3.89
N ALA A 262 -2.87 15.49 -3.50
CA ALA A 262 -4.12 16.14 -3.84
C ALA A 262 -4.98 16.31 -2.58
N GLY A 263 -5.80 17.36 -2.59
CA GLY A 263 -6.84 17.53 -1.59
C GLY A 263 -7.85 16.39 -1.63
N PRO A 264 -8.63 16.17 -0.57
CA PRO A 264 -9.73 15.21 -0.63
C PRO A 264 -10.74 15.64 -1.70
N SER A 265 -10.98 14.77 -2.69
CA SER A 265 -12.11 14.96 -3.61
C SER A 265 -13.39 14.46 -2.94
N ASN A 266 -14.34 15.36 -2.76
CA ASN A 266 -15.71 15.03 -2.33
C ASN A 266 -16.69 15.05 -3.52
N GLU A 267 -16.17 14.99 -4.76
CA GLU A 267 -16.99 15.11 -5.97
C GLU A 267 -17.69 13.80 -6.36
N PHE A 268 -17.22 12.66 -5.86
CA PHE A 268 -17.75 11.35 -6.22
C PHE A 268 -18.19 10.56 -4.99
N ASP A 269 -19.45 10.15 -4.97
CA ASP A 269 -20.07 9.38 -3.88
C ASP A 269 -19.53 7.94 -3.81
N ASP A 270 -18.98 7.43 -4.92
CA ASP A 270 -18.44 6.07 -5.07
C ASP A 270 -16.92 5.99 -4.92
N VAL A 271 -16.27 7.05 -4.44
CA VAL A 271 -14.85 7.08 -4.09
C VAL A 271 -14.70 7.18 -2.58
N GLU A 272 -14.49 6.05 -1.93
CA GLU A 272 -14.34 5.99 -0.48
C GLU A 272 -13.05 6.68 -0.01
N ALA A 273 -13.16 7.53 1.02
CA ALA A 273 -12.01 8.17 1.64
C ALA A 273 -11.04 7.12 2.19
N GLY A 274 -9.77 7.19 1.76
CA GLY A 274 -8.73 6.25 2.18
C GLY A 274 -8.66 4.97 1.34
N ALA A 275 -9.53 4.79 0.33
CA ALA A 275 -9.31 3.77 -0.69
C ALA A 275 -7.97 3.99 -1.40
N TYR A 276 -7.31 2.91 -1.85
CA TYR A 276 -5.97 2.96 -2.43
C TYR A 276 -5.85 3.93 -3.63
N TYR A 277 -6.95 4.16 -4.35
CA TYR A 277 -7.04 5.03 -5.52
C TYR A 277 -7.58 6.43 -5.20
N SER A 278 -8.03 6.70 -3.97
CA SER A 278 -8.73 7.96 -3.64
C SER A 278 -7.88 9.21 -3.92
N GLN A 279 -6.60 9.17 -3.58
CA GLN A 279 -5.63 10.23 -3.90
C GLN A 279 -5.38 10.39 -5.40
N ALA A 280 -5.25 9.26 -6.12
CA ALA A 280 -5.06 9.28 -7.56
C ALA A 280 -6.26 9.90 -8.29
N VAL A 281 -7.48 9.54 -7.88
CA VAL A 281 -8.71 10.11 -8.43
C VAL A 281 -8.81 11.59 -8.12
N ALA A 282 -8.55 11.99 -6.87
CA ALA A 282 -8.59 13.40 -6.49
C ALA A 282 -7.59 14.24 -7.30
N TRP A 283 -6.36 13.76 -7.46
CA TRP A 283 -5.36 14.39 -8.30
C TRP A 283 -5.81 14.50 -9.76
N MET A 284 -6.35 13.43 -10.35
CA MET A 284 -6.85 13.49 -11.74
C MET A 284 -7.99 14.49 -11.92
N VAL A 285 -8.82 14.71 -10.90
CA VAL A 285 -9.87 15.74 -10.91
C VAL A 285 -9.25 17.14 -10.86
N GLU A 286 -8.33 17.38 -9.93
CA GLU A 286 -7.63 18.67 -9.80
C GLU A 286 -6.89 19.05 -11.10
N GLN A 287 -6.26 18.09 -11.76
CA GLN A 287 -5.59 18.27 -13.05
C GLN A 287 -6.55 18.29 -14.25
N ARG A 288 -7.86 18.16 -14.02
CA ARG A 288 -8.91 18.09 -15.06
C ARG A 288 -8.65 16.99 -16.09
N ILE A 289 -8.06 15.88 -15.67
CA ILE A 289 -7.88 14.67 -16.47
C ILE A 289 -9.18 13.86 -16.51
N THR A 290 -9.96 13.89 -15.42
CA THR A 290 -11.28 13.26 -15.34
C THR A 290 -12.30 14.18 -14.68
N SER A 291 -13.55 14.04 -15.07
CA SER A 291 -14.72 14.68 -14.43
C SER A 291 -15.72 13.62 -13.94
N GLY A 292 -15.27 12.36 -13.84
CA GLY A 292 -16.14 11.22 -13.54
C GLY A 292 -16.82 10.64 -14.78
N ARG A 293 -17.62 9.60 -14.57
CA ARG A 293 -18.43 8.93 -15.60
C ARG A 293 -19.82 9.54 -15.70
N ALA A 294 -20.34 10.05 -14.58
CA ALA A 294 -21.60 10.74 -14.46
C ALA A 294 -21.53 11.73 -13.27
N PRO A 295 -22.48 12.67 -13.12
CA PRO A 295 -22.51 13.54 -11.95
C PRO A 295 -22.45 12.73 -10.66
N GLY A 296 -21.49 13.04 -9.78
CA GLY A 296 -21.32 12.33 -8.51
C GLY A 296 -20.73 10.92 -8.59
N ARG A 297 -20.30 10.43 -9.76
CA ARG A 297 -19.85 9.04 -9.98
C ARG A 297 -18.54 8.96 -10.75
N PHE A 298 -17.54 8.31 -10.17
CA PHE A 298 -16.30 7.94 -10.85
C PHE A 298 -16.36 6.55 -11.48
N ASP A 299 -17.09 5.62 -10.85
CA ASP A 299 -17.19 4.20 -11.17
C ASP A 299 -15.82 3.48 -11.13
N PRO A 300 -15.19 3.36 -9.95
CA PRO A 300 -13.80 2.91 -9.81
C PRO A 300 -13.56 1.45 -10.22
N ASN A 301 -14.58 0.60 -10.13
CA ASN A 301 -14.46 -0.84 -10.33
C ASN A 301 -14.81 -1.28 -11.76
N SER A 302 -15.37 -0.39 -12.60
CA SER A 302 -15.61 -0.74 -14.00
C SER A 302 -14.32 -0.73 -14.81
N GLY A 303 -14.29 -1.57 -15.85
CA GLY A 303 -13.21 -1.60 -16.82
C GLY A 303 -13.02 -0.22 -17.46
N VAL A 304 -11.79 0.26 -17.50
CA VAL A 304 -11.45 1.44 -18.31
C VAL A 304 -11.48 1.01 -19.77
N SER A 305 -12.21 1.75 -20.61
CA SER A 305 -12.24 1.41 -22.03
C SER A 305 -10.96 1.85 -22.73
N ARG A 306 -10.75 1.28 -23.91
CA ARG A 306 -9.72 1.68 -24.86
C ARG A 306 -9.75 3.19 -25.15
N ALA A 307 -10.91 3.75 -25.46
CA ALA A 307 -11.09 5.20 -25.66
C ALA A 307 -10.80 6.03 -24.40
N GLN A 308 -11.22 5.56 -23.22
CA GLN A 308 -10.96 6.27 -21.97
C GLN A 308 -9.47 6.35 -21.66
N SER A 309 -8.73 5.27 -21.93
CA SER A 309 -7.29 5.18 -21.68
C SER A 309 -6.52 6.25 -22.47
N ILE A 310 -6.80 6.38 -23.78
CA ILE A 310 -6.15 7.39 -24.63
C ILE A 310 -6.60 8.81 -24.27
N VAL A 311 -7.85 9.02 -23.87
CA VAL A 311 -8.35 10.35 -23.51
C VAL A 311 -7.76 10.83 -22.19
N PHE A 312 -7.57 9.96 -21.20
CA PHE A 312 -6.88 10.33 -19.98
C PHE A 312 -5.44 10.74 -20.24
N LEU A 313 -4.71 10.01 -21.10
CA LEU A 313 -3.35 10.39 -21.49
C LEU A 313 -3.30 11.68 -22.30
N HIS A 314 -4.22 11.86 -23.25
CA HIS A 314 -4.32 13.08 -24.04
C HIS A 314 -4.58 14.31 -23.15
N ARG A 315 -5.44 14.18 -22.14
CA ARG A 315 -5.69 15.24 -21.16
C ARG A 315 -4.48 15.49 -20.27
N LEU A 316 -3.78 14.45 -19.84
CA LEU A 316 -2.51 14.58 -19.12
C LEU A 316 -1.47 15.35 -19.95
N ALA A 317 -1.40 15.11 -21.26
CA ALA A 317 -0.52 15.81 -22.19
C ALA A 317 -0.95 17.25 -22.52
N GLY A 318 -2.03 17.77 -21.92
CA GLY A 318 -2.51 19.13 -22.17
C GLY A 318 -3.46 19.26 -23.38
N ARG A 319 -4.05 18.16 -23.85
CA ARG A 319 -4.97 18.10 -25.00
C ARG A 319 -4.36 18.59 -26.32
N PRO A 320 -3.15 18.16 -26.71
CA PRO A 320 -2.54 18.54 -27.98
C PRO A 320 -3.43 18.14 -29.16
N ARG A 321 -3.48 18.97 -30.19
CA ARG A 321 -4.28 18.64 -31.38
C ARG A 321 -3.63 17.47 -32.13
N GLY A 322 -4.41 16.44 -32.43
CA GLY A 322 -3.99 15.36 -33.31
C GLY A 322 -4.30 15.67 -34.77
N SER A 323 -3.36 15.34 -35.67
CA SER A 323 -3.51 15.56 -37.11
C SER A 323 -3.47 14.27 -37.95
N ALA A 324 -3.18 13.12 -37.33
CA ALA A 324 -3.14 11.84 -38.04
C ALA A 324 -4.48 11.51 -38.70
N ARG A 325 -4.37 10.89 -39.89
CA ARG A 325 -5.50 10.27 -40.55
C ARG A 325 -5.98 9.08 -39.72
N ILE A 326 -7.30 8.97 -39.56
CA ILE A 326 -7.97 7.88 -38.85
C ILE A 326 -8.62 6.97 -39.90
N ASP A 327 -8.14 5.74 -40.01
CA ASP A 327 -8.59 4.75 -41.00
C ASP A 327 -9.31 3.54 -40.35
N PHE A 328 -9.82 3.71 -39.11
CA PHE A 328 -10.65 2.71 -38.44
C PHE A 328 -12.09 2.77 -38.92
N SER A 329 -12.65 1.62 -39.28
CA SER A 329 -14.01 1.50 -39.82
C SER A 329 -15.13 1.80 -38.81
N ASP A 330 -14.83 1.69 -37.51
CA ASP A 330 -15.74 1.90 -36.39
C ASP A 330 -15.55 3.26 -35.68
N VAL A 331 -14.76 4.17 -36.27
CA VAL A 331 -14.51 5.51 -35.70
C VAL A 331 -15.16 6.58 -36.58
N GLY A 332 -16.16 7.26 -36.03
CA GLY A 332 -16.86 8.37 -36.65
C GLY A 332 -16.11 9.71 -36.55
N PRO A 333 -16.48 10.71 -37.37
CA PRO A 333 -15.87 12.05 -37.32
C PRO A 333 -16.18 12.83 -36.03
N ASP A 334 -17.27 12.51 -35.35
CA ASP A 334 -17.75 13.23 -34.15
C ASP A 334 -17.51 12.44 -32.84
N ASP A 335 -16.76 11.34 -32.90
CA ASP A 335 -16.46 10.55 -31.71
C ASP A 335 -15.67 11.37 -30.69
N TRP A 336 -16.12 11.35 -29.44
CA TRP A 336 -15.57 12.17 -28.35
C TRP A 336 -14.08 11.91 -28.04
N TYR A 337 -13.56 10.75 -28.45
CA TYR A 337 -12.16 10.35 -28.30
C TYR A 337 -11.32 10.59 -29.57
N ARG A 338 -11.93 11.06 -30.66
CA ARG A 338 -11.30 11.10 -31.99
C ARG A 338 -10.02 11.92 -32.02
N ASP A 339 -10.01 13.09 -31.40
CA ASP A 339 -8.83 13.96 -31.35
C ASP A 339 -7.70 13.32 -30.54
N ALA A 340 -8.02 12.67 -29.42
CA ALA A 340 -7.05 11.91 -28.63
C ALA A 340 -6.48 10.75 -29.45
N LEU A 341 -7.32 10.05 -30.21
CA LEU A 341 -6.90 8.95 -31.08
C LEU A 341 -5.94 9.45 -32.16
N ALA A 342 -6.32 10.50 -32.90
CA ALA A 342 -5.45 11.13 -33.91
C ALA A 342 -4.09 11.51 -33.32
N TRP A 343 -4.07 12.11 -32.13
CA TRP A 343 -2.83 12.49 -31.47
C TRP A 343 -1.97 11.26 -31.09
N THR A 344 -2.57 10.21 -30.55
CA THR A 344 -1.84 8.99 -30.20
C THR A 344 -1.24 8.27 -31.41
N LEU A 345 -1.96 8.25 -32.54
CA LEU A 345 -1.48 7.68 -33.80
C LEU A 345 -0.30 8.49 -34.37
N GLU A 346 -0.44 9.83 -34.39
CA GLU A 346 0.58 10.75 -34.90
C GLU A 346 1.93 10.57 -34.19
N HIS A 347 1.90 10.33 -32.88
CA HIS A 347 3.10 10.20 -32.06
C HIS A 347 3.56 8.75 -31.89
N ASN A 348 2.88 7.78 -32.50
CA ASN A 348 3.12 6.34 -32.31
C ASN A 348 3.13 5.93 -30.82
N ILE A 349 2.17 6.46 -30.05
CA ILE A 349 2.00 6.17 -28.61
C ILE A 349 1.25 4.84 -28.41
N ALA A 350 0.26 4.56 -29.27
CA ALA A 350 -0.55 3.34 -29.21
C ALA A 350 -0.18 2.42 -30.38
N TRP A 351 -0.07 1.11 -30.11
CA TRP A 351 0.29 0.09 -31.10
C TRP A 351 -0.89 -0.30 -32.03
N TRP A 352 -2.09 0.25 -31.80
CA TRP A 352 -3.34 -0.28 -32.36
C TRP A 352 -3.56 0.11 -33.82
N ALA A 353 -2.63 0.88 -34.40
CA ALA A 353 -2.69 1.38 -35.77
C ALA A 353 -2.74 0.28 -36.84
N GLU A 354 -2.41 -0.97 -36.48
CA GLU A 354 -2.38 -2.10 -37.41
C GLU A 354 -3.75 -2.80 -37.55
N HIS A 355 -4.75 -2.42 -36.76
CA HIS A 355 -6.09 -3.02 -36.82
C HIS A 355 -7.05 -2.23 -37.72
N SER A 356 -8.03 -2.92 -38.32
CA SER A 356 -9.10 -2.28 -39.11
C SER A 356 -10.23 -1.68 -38.26
N THR A 357 -10.24 -1.97 -36.95
CA THR A 357 -11.20 -1.48 -35.96
C THR A 357 -10.47 -1.05 -34.69
N PHE A 358 -10.99 -0.05 -34.00
CA PHE A 358 -10.43 0.51 -32.77
C PHE A 358 -11.04 -0.15 -31.52
N ASN A 359 -12.32 -0.52 -31.57
CA ASN A 359 -13.14 -1.05 -30.46
C ASN A 359 -13.11 -0.12 -29.24
N ALA A 360 -13.57 1.12 -29.41
CA ALA A 360 -13.50 2.19 -28.42
C ALA A 360 -13.99 1.83 -27.01
N ASP A 361 -15.05 1.03 -26.92
CA ASP A 361 -15.73 0.67 -25.68
C ASP A 361 -15.22 -0.63 -25.04
N GLU A 362 -14.32 -1.36 -25.72
CA GLU A 362 -13.74 -2.58 -25.20
C GLU A 362 -12.88 -2.28 -23.96
N PRO A 363 -13.01 -3.06 -22.87
CA PRO A 363 -12.15 -2.91 -21.70
C PRO A 363 -10.67 -3.11 -22.08
N ALA A 364 -9.82 -2.16 -21.70
CA ALA A 364 -8.39 -2.26 -21.97
C ALA A 364 -7.74 -3.29 -21.05
N THR A 365 -6.87 -4.14 -21.62
CA THR A 365 -6.10 -5.10 -20.84
C THR A 365 -4.90 -4.44 -20.15
N ARG A 366 -4.35 -5.10 -19.13
CA ARG A 366 -3.15 -4.63 -18.42
C ARG A 366 -1.95 -4.50 -19.35
N ALA A 367 -1.79 -5.43 -20.30
CA ALA A 367 -0.77 -5.37 -21.34
C ALA A 367 -0.93 -4.15 -22.26
N GLU A 368 -2.16 -3.87 -22.71
CA GLU A 368 -2.46 -2.71 -23.54
C GLU A 368 -2.17 -1.40 -22.82
N VAL A 369 -2.59 -1.28 -21.56
CA VAL A 369 -2.32 -0.10 -20.73
C VAL A 369 -0.83 0.08 -20.48
N ALA A 370 -0.09 -1.00 -20.23
CA ALA A 370 1.37 -0.92 -20.05
C ALA A 370 2.07 -0.40 -21.31
N ALA A 371 1.77 -1.00 -22.46
CA ALA A 371 2.32 -0.57 -23.74
C ALA A 371 1.98 0.89 -24.05
N LEU A 372 0.74 1.32 -23.78
CA LEU A 372 0.28 2.68 -23.99
C LEU A 372 1.03 3.70 -23.11
N LEU A 373 1.20 3.41 -21.82
CA LEU A 373 1.94 4.28 -20.90
C LEU A 373 3.42 4.37 -21.26
N HIS A 374 4.03 3.24 -21.61
CA HIS A 374 5.43 3.20 -22.03
C HIS A 374 5.65 3.96 -23.35
N GLY A 375 4.75 3.78 -24.33
CA GLY A 375 4.77 4.54 -25.58
C GLY A 375 4.68 6.05 -25.34
N TYR A 376 3.81 6.49 -24.43
CA TYR A 376 3.74 7.89 -24.03
C TYR A 376 5.05 8.37 -23.38
N HIS A 377 5.61 7.59 -22.45
CA HIS A 377 6.86 7.93 -21.77
C HIS A 377 8.02 8.12 -22.76
N LEU A 378 8.24 7.16 -23.66
CA LEU A 378 9.32 7.21 -24.65
C LEU A 378 9.22 8.42 -25.58
N ARG A 379 8.01 8.87 -25.93
CA ARG A 379 7.81 10.00 -26.84
C ARG A 379 7.90 11.35 -26.12
N SER A 380 7.49 11.39 -24.86
CA SER A 380 7.64 12.59 -24.02
C SER A 380 9.10 12.88 -23.67
N SER A 381 9.95 11.85 -23.52
CA SER A 381 11.38 12.02 -23.20
C SER A 381 12.26 12.38 -24.41
N THR A 382 11.81 12.08 -25.63
CA THR A 382 12.52 12.42 -26.88
C THR A 382 12.27 13.84 -27.40
N SER A 383 11.37 14.60 -26.77
CA SER A 383 11.08 15.99 -27.18
C SER A 383 11.97 16.98 -26.40
N PRO A 384 12.83 17.78 -27.04
CA PRO A 384 13.61 18.77 -26.33
C PRO A 384 12.71 19.92 -25.87
N SER A 385 12.55 20.02 -24.54
CA SER A 385 11.95 21.12 -23.77
C SER A 385 10.44 21.33 -23.84
N ALA A 386 9.76 20.97 -22.75
CA ALA A 386 8.92 21.94 -22.04
C ALA A 386 9.24 21.84 -20.54
N VAL A 387 9.91 22.87 -20.05
CA VAL A 387 10.21 23.13 -18.64
C VAL A 387 8.92 23.09 -17.82
N ALA A 388 9.03 22.51 -16.63
CA ALA A 388 8.03 22.48 -15.56
C ALA A 388 7.48 23.88 -15.21
N PRO A 389 6.43 23.97 -14.38
CA PRO A 389 6.42 24.91 -13.28
C PRO A 389 7.26 24.41 -12.08
#